data_AF-A0A9Q3GZ70-F1
#
_entry.id   AF-A0A9Q3GZ70-F1
#
_cell.length_a   1.000
_cell.length_b   1.000
_cell.length_c   1.000
_cell.angle_alpha   90.00
_cell.angle_beta   90.00
_cell.angle_gamma   90.00
#
_symmetry.space_group_name_H-M   'P 1'
#
loop_
_entity.id
_entity.type
_entity.pdbx_description
1 polymer ?
#
loop_
_entity_poly.entity_id
_entity_poly.type
_entity_poly.pdbx_seq_one_letter_code
_entity_poly.pdbx_strand_id
1 'polypeptide(L)'
;MTESFVGPFTIIQLIGKNAVEVGLTEDFSRKHPVFPVSLVKAYFQTEEDKFPSKKKNPTPPEIVEVEDYPVPVKNIIKARKIRLNGKDQKQYWVRFKNQTADEGKWLDEDAIPDGNLHLRRYRNLGGLNSLINDQPFLEGGYVSLSLKTRAQA
;
A
#
# COMPACT_ATOMS: atom_id res chain seq x y z
N MET A 1 9.22 6.76 21.91
CA MET A 1 9.72 5.77 20.92
C MET A 1 10.62 4.81 21.67
N THR A 2 10.37 3.51 21.64
CA THR A 2 11.25 2.53 22.31
C THR A 2 12.45 2.28 21.42
N GLU A 3 13.65 2.56 21.91
CA GLU A 3 14.89 2.24 21.20
C GLU A 3 15.03 0.72 21.08
N SER A 4 14.93 0.21 19.86
CA SER A 4 15.04 -1.22 19.57
C SER A 4 16.51 -1.60 19.39
N PHE A 5 17.00 -2.52 20.23
CA PHE A 5 18.33 -3.12 20.08
C PHE A 5 18.28 -4.23 19.02
N VAL A 6 19.37 -4.37 18.25
CA VAL A 6 19.48 -5.35 17.17
C VAL A 6 20.44 -6.46 17.57
N GLY A 7 20.02 -7.71 17.33
CA GLY A 7 20.86 -8.90 17.41
C GLY A 7 21.21 -9.37 18.83
N PRO A 8 21.47 -10.67 19.00
CA PRO A 8 22.62 -11.11 19.77
C PRO A 8 23.86 -11.07 18.86
N PHE A 9 24.91 -10.37 19.29
CA PHE A 9 26.20 -10.40 18.61
C PHE A 9 27.29 -10.88 19.55
N THR A 10 28.28 -11.56 18.99
CA THR A 10 29.44 -12.04 19.76
C THR A 10 30.47 -10.92 19.93
N ILE A 11 30.91 -10.72 21.17
CA ILE A 11 32.01 -9.80 21.47
C ILE A 11 33.32 -10.51 21.10
N ILE A 12 34.09 -9.90 20.20
CA ILE A 12 35.40 -10.42 19.80
C ILE A 12 36.45 -9.95 20.79
N GLN A 13 36.50 -8.65 21.08
CA GLN A 13 37.47 -8.06 22.00
C GLN A 13 36.97 -6.75 22.61
N LEU A 14 37.57 -6.36 23.72
CA LEU A 14 37.34 -5.06 24.37
C LEU A 14 38.47 -4.10 23.98
N ILE A 15 38.11 -2.99 23.37
CA ILE A 15 39.06 -1.96 22.94
C ILE A 15 39.15 -0.88 24.04
N GLY A 16 40.24 -0.94 24.81
CA GLY A 16 40.49 0.00 25.89
C GLY A 16 39.56 -0.21 27.09
N LYS A 17 38.80 0.82 27.48
CA LYS A 17 37.79 0.74 28.55
C LYS A 17 36.38 1.08 28.09
N ASN A 18 36.26 1.73 26.93
CA ASN A 18 35.05 2.42 26.52
C ASN A 18 34.44 1.85 25.23
N ALA A 19 35.10 0.91 24.56
CA ALA A 19 34.62 0.36 23.30
C ALA A 19 34.79 -1.17 23.24
N VAL A 20 33.94 -1.79 22.42
CA VAL A 20 33.86 -3.23 22.22
C VAL A 20 33.80 -3.52 20.73
N GLU A 21 34.61 -4.45 20.28
CA GLU A 21 34.54 -5.00 18.93
C GLU A 21 33.58 -6.17 18.87
N VAL A 22 32.69 -6.13 17.90
CA VAL A 22 31.56 -7.04 17.74
C VAL A 22 31.68 -7.74 16.40
N GLY A 23 31.50 -9.06 16.41
CA GLY A 23 31.41 -9.87 15.20
C GLY A 23 30.07 -9.64 14.51
N LEU A 24 30.04 -8.76 13.52
CA LEU A 24 28.86 -8.46 12.72
C LEU A 24 28.63 -9.55 11.66
N THR A 25 27.39 -10.00 11.51
CA THR A 25 26.96 -10.92 10.45
C THR A 25 26.91 -10.21 9.09
N GLU A 26 26.80 -10.98 7.98
CA GLU A 26 26.90 -10.47 6.60
C GLU A 26 26.01 -9.25 6.32
N ASP A 27 24.79 -9.23 6.87
CA ASP A 27 23.83 -8.12 6.74
C ASP A 27 24.33 -6.78 7.32
N PHE A 28 25.27 -6.84 8.27
CA PHE A 28 25.86 -5.69 8.96
C PHE A 28 27.34 -5.47 8.65
N SER A 29 27.92 -6.23 7.73
CA SER A 29 29.34 -6.15 7.32
C SER A 29 29.81 -4.76 6.90
N ARG A 30 28.89 -3.90 6.41
CA ARG A 30 29.17 -2.52 6.01
C ARG A 30 29.24 -1.52 7.17
N LYS A 31 28.82 -1.93 8.38
CA LYS A 31 28.84 -1.08 9.58
C LYS A 31 30.18 -1.24 10.31
N HIS A 32 30.55 -0.22 11.08
CA HIS A 32 31.76 -0.27 11.90
C HIS A 32 31.62 -1.35 12.98
N PRO A 33 32.60 -2.27 13.14
CA PRO A 33 32.49 -3.38 14.09
C PRO A 33 32.72 -2.95 15.55
N VAL A 34 33.25 -1.74 15.79
CA VAL A 34 33.53 -1.22 17.13
C VAL A 34 32.41 -0.28 17.58
N PHE A 35 31.86 -0.56 18.77
CA PHE A 35 30.80 0.21 19.40
C PHE A 35 31.19 0.65 20.82
N PRO A 36 30.71 1.81 21.31
CA PRO A 36 30.89 2.20 22.70
C PRO A 36 30.10 1.29 23.65
N VAL A 37 30.64 1.03 24.85
CA VAL A 37 30.05 0.12 25.85
C VAL A 37 28.63 0.56 26.26
N SER A 38 28.33 1.87 26.20
CA SER A 38 27.01 2.42 26.51
C SER A 38 25.90 1.95 25.54
N LEU A 39 26.25 1.54 24.32
CA LEU A 39 25.31 1.04 23.31
C LEU A 39 25.20 -0.48 23.30
N VAL A 40 25.96 -1.17 24.16
CA VAL A 40 25.96 -2.63 24.26
C VAL A 40 25.13 -3.05 25.45
N LYS A 41 24.23 -4.02 25.23
CA LYS A 41 23.41 -4.63 26.28
C LYS A 41 23.68 -6.13 26.34
N ALA A 42 23.84 -6.65 27.55
CA ALA A 42 23.97 -8.10 27.75
C ALA A 42 22.71 -8.82 27.26
N TYR A 43 22.90 -9.76 26.34
CA TYR A 43 21.83 -10.62 25.85
C TYR A 43 21.73 -11.85 26.76
N PHE A 44 20.59 -11.99 27.45
CA PHE A 44 20.28 -13.17 28.24
C PHE A 44 19.28 -14.02 27.45
N GLN A 45 19.67 -15.22 27.06
CA GLN A 45 18.74 -16.18 26.46
C GLN A 45 17.64 -16.46 27.49
N THR A 46 16.40 -16.15 27.14
CA THR A 46 15.27 -16.51 27.99
C THR A 46 15.09 -18.01 27.89
N GLU A 47 15.44 -18.74 28.94
CA GLU A 47 15.03 -20.13 29.06
C GLU A 47 13.50 -20.16 29.15
N GLU A 48 12.85 -20.64 28.09
CA GLU A 48 11.39 -20.72 27.98
C GLU A 48 10.79 -21.55 29.13
N ASP A 49 11.56 -22.49 29.70
CA ASP A 49 11.17 -23.30 30.86
C ASP A 49 11.12 -22.55 32.21
N LYS A 50 11.91 -21.49 32.39
CA LYS A 50 11.95 -20.74 33.67
C LYS A 50 10.88 -19.64 33.76
N PHE A 51 10.30 -19.23 32.62
CA PHE A 51 9.32 -18.14 32.56
C PHE A 51 8.17 -18.46 31.59
N PRO A 52 7.26 -19.39 31.93
CA PRO A 52 6.15 -19.80 31.07
C PRO A 52 5.15 -18.68 30.73
N SER A 53 5.21 -17.55 31.44
CA SER A 53 4.37 -16.37 31.25
C SER A 53 4.92 -15.37 30.23
N LYS A 54 6.18 -15.50 29.77
CA LYS A 54 6.72 -14.70 28.65
C LYS A 54 6.43 -15.39 27.31
N LYS A 55 5.16 -15.54 26.98
CA LYS A 55 4.76 -15.96 25.62
C LYS A 55 5.28 -14.89 24.66
N LYS A 56 6.03 -15.29 23.63
CA LYS A 56 6.33 -14.43 22.48
C LYS A 56 5.01 -13.78 22.07
N ASN A 57 4.97 -12.45 22.01
CA ASN A 57 3.80 -11.76 21.48
C ASN A 57 3.49 -12.41 20.13
N PRO A 58 2.25 -12.90 19.91
CA PRO A 58 1.92 -13.54 18.66
C PRO A 58 2.29 -12.58 17.53
N THR A 59 3.04 -13.09 16.54
CA THR A 59 3.27 -12.37 15.29
C THR A 59 1.92 -11.81 14.84
N PRO A 60 1.81 -10.49 14.55
CA PRO A 60 0.58 -9.95 14.01
C PRO A 60 0.17 -10.83 12.83
N PRO A 61 -1.10 -11.29 12.76
CA PRO A 61 -1.54 -12.09 11.65
C PRO A 61 -1.21 -11.33 10.36
N GLU A 62 -0.55 -12.02 9.43
CA GLU A 62 -0.38 -11.52 8.08
C GLU A 62 -1.79 -11.20 7.56
N ILE A 63 -2.05 -9.92 7.30
CA ILE A 63 -3.33 -9.48 6.77
C ILE A 63 -3.35 -10.01 5.34
N VAL A 64 -3.86 -11.22 5.16
CA VAL A 64 -4.22 -11.74 3.85
C VAL A 64 -5.34 -10.82 3.39
N GLU A 65 -5.08 -9.97 2.40
CA GLU A 65 -6.11 -9.20 1.73
C GLU A 65 -7.06 -10.22 1.07
N VAL A 66 -8.13 -10.57 1.78
CA VAL A 66 -9.20 -11.42 1.25
C VAL A 66 -9.91 -10.58 0.19
N GLU A 67 -9.46 -10.72 -1.04
CA GLU A 67 -9.78 -9.88 -2.20
C GLU A 67 -11.21 -10.10 -2.75
N ASP A 68 -12.05 -10.89 -2.07
CA ASP A 68 -13.34 -11.36 -2.63
C ASP A 68 -14.60 -10.81 -1.95
N TYR A 69 -14.48 -9.97 -0.92
CA TYR A 69 -15.68 -9.29 -0.41
C TYR A 69 -15.92 -8.00 -1.18
N PRO A 70 -17.07 -7.84 -1.89
CA PRO A 70 -17.38 -6.60 -2.57
C PRO A 70 -17.46 -5.49 -1.52
N VAL A 71 -16.46 -4.60 -1.52
CA VAL A 71 -16.43 -3.46 -0.61
C VAL A 71 -17.73 -2.68 -0.82
N PRO A 72 -18.53 -2.44 0.23
CA PRO A 72 -19.86 -1.88 0.06
C PRO A 72 -19.75 -0.45 -0.48
N VAL A 73 -20.40 -0.23 -1.62
CA VAL A 73 -20.46 1.08 -2.27
C VAL A 73 -21.26 2.05 -1.42
N LYS A 74 -20.73 3.26 -1.23
CA LYS A 74 -21.41 4.36 -0.53
C LYS A 74 -22.30 5.12 -1.51
N ASN A 75 -21.68 5.70 -2.55
CA ASN A 75 -22.36 6.49 -3.56
C ASN A 75 -21.50 6.71 -4.81
N ILE A 76 -22.17 7.04 -5.93
CA ILE A 76 -21.53 7.49 -7.17
C ILE A 76 -21.52 9.02 -7.15
N ILE A 77 -20.36 9.61 -7.46
CA ILE A 77 -20.16 11.07 -7.38
C ILE A 77 -20.12 11.68 -8.77
N LYS A 78 -19.43 11.04 -9.72
CA LYS A 78 -19.21 11.56 -11.07
C LYS A 78 -19.43 10.48 -12.10
N ALA A 79 -19.72 10.90 -13.33
CA ALA A 79 -19.76 10.05 -14.49
C ALA A 79 -18.89 10.67 -15.60
N ARG A 80 -18.21 9.83 -16.38
CA ARG A 80 -17.47 10.24 -17.58
C ARG A 80 -17.78 9.29 -18.73
N LYS A 81 -17.62 9.78 -19.96
CA LYS A 81 -17.63 8.95 -21.17
C LYS A 81 -16.22 8.91 -21.73
N ILE A 82 -15.70 7.72 -22.00
CA ILE A 82 -14.39 7.52 -22.60
C ILE A 82 -14.55 6.67 -23.85
N ARG A 83 -13.69 6.88 -24.85
CA ARG A 83 -13.66 6.07 -26.06
C ARG A 83 -12.48 5.10 -25.98
N LEU A 84 -12.77 3.85 -25.64
CA LEU A 84 -11.79 2.76 -25.54
C LEU A 84 -12.04 1.75 -26.66
N ASN A 85 -11.00 1.37 -27.40
CA ASN A 85 -11.09 0.40 -28.51
C ASN A 85 -12.18 0.75 -29.54
N GLY A 86 -12.39 2.04 -29.82
CA GLY A 86 -13.41 2.53 -30.75
C GLY A 86 -14.85 2.47 -30.24
N LYS A 87 -15.07 2.02 -29.00
CA LYS A 87 -16.38 1.98 -28.34
C LYS A 87 -16.47 3.06 -27.27
N ASP A 88 -17.63 3.71 -27.18
CA ASP A 88 -17.89 4.68 -26.12
C ASP A 88 -18.31 3.91 -24.85
N GLN A 89 -17.51 3.98 -23.79
CA GLN A 89 -17.75 3.37 -22.48
C GLN A 89 -18.06 4.45 -21.44
N LYS A 90 -19.04 4.19 -20.57
CA LYS A 90 -19.41 5.07 -19.46
C LYS A 90 -18.77 4.56 -18.18
N GLN A 91 -18.05 5.43 -17.50
CA GLN A 91 -17.45 5.15 -16.21
C GLN A 91 -18.01 6.04 -15.12
N TYR A 92 -18.05 5.51 -13.91
CA TYR A 92 -18.58 6.16 -12.73
C TYR A 92 -17.52 6.22 -11.64
N TRP A 93 -17.37 7.38 -11.00
CA TRP A 93 -16.50 7.53 -9.84
C TRP A 93 -17.23 7.05 -8.60
N VAL A 94 -16.83 5.86 -8.13
CA VAL A 94 -17.48 5.15 -7.02
C VAL A 94 -16.71 5.41 -5.74
N ARG A 95 -17.45 5.84 -4.71
CA ARG A 95 -16.93 5.97 -3.34
C ARG A 95 -17.35 4.78 -2.51
N PHE A 96 -16.42 4.19 -1.79
CA PHE A 96 -16.65 3.06 -0.90
C PHE A 96 -16.93 3.51 0.55
N LYS A 97 -17.67 2.71 1.33
CA LYS A 97 -18.06 3.09 2.70
C LYS A 97 -16.89 3.18 3.68
N ASN A 98 -15.80 2.46 3.43
CA ASN A 98 -14.64 2.36 4.33
C ASN A 98 -13.41 3.13 3.83
N GLN A 99 -13.56 3.95 2.79
CA GLN A 99 -12.47 4.70 2.18
C GLN A 99 -12.75 6.22 2.21
N THR A 100 -11.68 7.00 2.19
CA THR A 100 -11.76 8.46 2.12
C THR A 100 -12.34 8.91 0.77
N ALA A 101 -12.77 10.17 0.65
CA ALA A 101 -13.41 10.65 -0.58
C ALA A 101 -12.46 10.63 -1.79
N ASP A 102 -11.15 10.68 -1.54
CA ASP A 102 -10.09 10.80 -2.54
C ASP A 102 -9.63 9.44 -3.09
N GLU A 103 -9.93 8.34 -2.39
CA GLU A 103 -9.61 6.96 -2.78
C GLU A 103 -10.65 6.33 -3.73
N GLY A 104 -11.54 7.14 -4.31
CA GLY A 104 -12.55 6.64 -5.24
C GLY A 104 -11.94 5.98 -6.48
N LYS A 105 -12.67 5.04 -7.09
CA LYS A 105 -12.25 4.35 -8.31
C LYS A 105 -13.23 4.61 -9.45
N TRP A 106 -12.70 4.76 -10.67
CA TRP A 106 -13.50 4.75 -11.90
C TRP A 106 -13.88 3.31 -12.24
N LEU A 107 -15.16 2.99 -12.22
CA LEU A 107 -15.69 1.67 -12.56
C LEU A 107 -16.71 1.77 -13.70
N ASP A 108 -16.73 0.74 -14.54
CA ASP A 108 -17.76 0.56 -15.58
C ASP A 108 -19.10 0.15 -14.94
N GLU A 109 -20.22 0.34 -15.63
CA GLU A 109 -21.57 0.01 -15.13
C GLU A 109 -21.68 -1.43 -14.59
N ASP A 110 -21.03 -2.38 -15.26
CA ASP A 110 -21.05 -3.80 -14.89
C ASP A 110 -20.12 -4.16 -13.71
N ALA A 111 -19.12 -3.32 -13.43
CA ALA A 111 -18.11 -3.57 -12.39
C ALA A 111 -18.50 -2.98 -11.03
N ILE A 112 -19.65 -2.29 -10.93
CA ILE A 112 -20.12 -1.66 -9.69
C ILE A 112 -20.94 -2.67 -8.87
N PRO A 113 -20.53 -2.99 -7.63
CA PRO A 113 -21.35 -3.77 -6.71
C PRO A 113 -22.69 -3.07 -6.47
N ASP A 114 -23.80 -3.80 -6.61
CA ASP A 114 -25.17 -3.25 -6.52
C ASP A 114 -25.40 -2.03 -7.43
N GLY A 115 -24.74 -2.01 -8.60
CA GLY A 115 -24.72 -0.87 -9.53
C GLY A 115 -26.11 -0.33 -9.85
N ASN A 116 -27.11 -1.19 -10.04
CA ASN A 116 -28.50 -0.78 -10.31
C ASN A 116 -29.08 0.17 -9.25
N LEU A 117 -28.86 -0.09 -7.96
CA LEU A 117 -29.37 0.76 -6.88
C LEU A 117 -28.66 2.11 -6.88
N HIS A 118 -27.33 2.09 -6.99
CA HIS A 118 -26.50 3.29 -6.91
C HIS A 118 -26.64 4.18 -8.14
N LEU A 119 -26.75 3.59 -9.34
CA LEU A 119 -26.96 4.30 -10.59
C LEU A 119 -28.36 4.91 -10.66
N ARG A 120 -29.39 4.22 -10.19
CA ARG A 120 -30.74 4.81 -10.08
C ARG A 120 -30.74 6.01 -9.14
N ARG A 121 -30.13 5.88 -7.96
CA ARG A 121 -29.98 7.01 -7.03
C ARG A 121 -29.22 8.18 -7.66
N TYR A 122 -28.10 7.90 -8.33
CA TYR A 122 -27.30 8.92 -9.03
C TYR A 122 -28.08 9.61 -10.16
N ARG A 123 -28.85 8.87 -10.97
CA ARG A 123 -29.70 9.44 -12.03
C ARG A 123 -30.83 10.29 -11.45
N ASN A 124 -31.45 9.85 -10.35
CA ASN A 124 -32.51 10.60 -9.66
C ASN A 124 -31.98 11.88 -9.00
N LEU A 125 -30.75 11.84 -8.45
CA LEU A 125 -30.07 13.01 -7.88
C LEU A 125 -29.51 13.95 -8.96
N GLY A 126 -29.08 13.39 -10.10
CA GLY A 126 -28.43 14.07 -11.22
C GLY A 126 -29.39 14.77 -12.19
N GLY A 127 -30.70 14.68 -11.98
CA GLY A 127 -31.72 15.44 -12.73
C GLY A 127 -31.60 16.97 -12.60
N LEU A 128 -30.67 17.47 -11.78
CA LEU A 128 -30.40 18.90 -11.58
C LEU A 128 -29.00 19.37 -12.05
N ASN A 129 -28.07 18.49 -12.45
CA ASN A 129 -26.66 18.87 -12.71
C ASN A 129 -26.06 18.30 -14.02
N SER A 130 -26.89 17.95 -15.00
CA SER A 130 -26.46 17.23 -16.22
C SER A 130 -25.76 18.07 -17.30
N LEU A 131 -25.08 19.19 -16.97
CA LEU A 131 -24.50 20.08 -18.00
C LEU A 131 -23.10 20.65 -17.73
N ILE A 132 -22.33 20.20 -16.72
CA ILE A 132 -21.08 20.91 -16.35
C ILE A 132 -19.75 20.19 -16.66
N ASN A 133 -19.69 18.88 -16.92
CA ASN A 133 -18.39 18.19 -16.98
C ASN A 133 -18.04 17.52 -18.32
N ASP A 134 -18.30 18.19 -19.44
CA ASP A 134 -17.62 17.93 -20.73
C ASP A 134 -16.20 18.56 -20.72
N GLN A 135 -15.35 18.11 -19.79
CA GLN A 135 -13.92 18.44 -19.78
C GLN A 135 -13.13 17.13 -19.74
N PRO A 136 -12.46 16.74 -20.84
CA PRO A 136 -11.54 15.60 -20.82
C PRO A 136 -10.28 16.01 -20.07
N PHE A 137 -10.20 15.63 -18.78
CA PHE A 137 -8.97 15.76 -18.00
C PHE A 137 -8.02 14.63 -18.41
N LEU A 138 -6.99 14.99 -19.17
CA LEU A 138 -5.85 14.15 -19.51
C LEU A 138 -4.98 13.99 -18.26
N GLU A 139 -5.10 12.87 -17.54
CA GLU A 139 -4.04 12.46 -16.62
C GLU A 139 -3.77 10.96 -16.71
N GLY A 140 -2.52 10.66 -17.05
CA GLY A 140 -1.81 9.46 -16.60
C GLY A 140 -2.27 8.14 -17.19
N GLY A 141 -1.78 7.81 -18.38
CA GLY A 141 -1.86 6.44 -18.88
C GLY A 141 -1.11 6.27 -20.19
N TYR A 142 0.07 5.65 -20.11
CA TYR A 142 0.91 5.25 -21.24
C TYR A 142 0.10 4.80 -22.45
N VAL A 143 0.19 5.54 -23.56
CA VAL A 143 -0.17 5.02 -24.89
C VAL A 143 1.14 4.76 -25.63
N SER A 144 1.50 3.49 -25.74
CA SER A 144 2.57 3.04 -26.63
C SER A 144 2.23 3.45 -28.07
N LEU A 145 2.92 4.47 -28.59
CA LEU A 145 2.84 4.85 -29.99
C LEU A 145 3.69 3.88 -30.82
N SER A 146 3.03 2.98 -31.54
CA SER A 146 3.66 2.22 -32.63
C SER A 146 3.86 3.16 -33.82
N LEU A 147 5.11 3.52 -34.10
CA LEU A 147 5.51 4.32 -35.26
C LEU A 147 5.32 3.50 -36.55
N LYS A 148 4.35 3.89 -37.39
CA LYS A 148 4.35 3.48 -38.81
C LYS A 148 5.21 4.48 -39.59
N THR A 149 6.43 4.07 -39.91
CA THR A 149 7.30 4.75 -40.87
C THR A 149 6.65 4.66 -42.26
N ARG A 150 6.30 5.81 -42.85
CA ARG A 150 5.91 5.90 -44.26
C ARG A 150 7.12 6.38 -45.04
N ALA A 151 7.75 5.49 -45.81
CA ALA A 151 8.74 5.85 -46.81
C ALA A 151 8.01 6.54 -47.98
N GLN A 152 8.48 7.73 -48.38
CA GLN A 152 8.12 8.35 -49.65
C GLN A 152 9.14 7.95 -50.71
N ALA A 153 8.63 7.68 -51.91
CA ALA A 153 9.37 7.37 -53.12
C ALA A 153 9.96 8.63 -53.77
#